data_AF-A0A6A4VL95-F1
#
_entry.id   AF-A0A6A4VL95-F1
#
_cell.length_a   1.000
_cell.length_b   1.000
_cell.length_c   1.000
_cell.angle_alpha   90.00
_cell.angle_beta   90.00
_cell.angle_gamma   90.00
#
_symmetry.space_group_name_H-M   'P 1'
#
loop_
_entity.id
_entity.type
_entity.pdbx_description
1 polymer ?
#
loop_
_entity_poly.entity_id
_entity_poly.type
_entity_poly.pdbx_seq_one_letter_code
_entity_poly.pdbx_strand_id
1 'polypeptide(L)'
;MSTISREFHEFGKGIASRLAVMEGRIRDLERHVEEKDNEIEDLTSELRDTRDETEVEDINGLVIGVIRARLRGLDISEEDVDRAHRLPGQNNRIIVRFVRSGPNSVRDQLMSRRMELKHHNDLFVNESLTQKNVLYRSLLDANKARRSTQFSQGGDMYISKPKNLALARA
;
A
#
# COMPACT_ATOMS: atom_id res chain seq x y z
N MET A 1 -75.82 -14.76 -7.13
CA MET A 1 -74.59 -14.50 -7.90
C MET A 1 -74.10 -13.06 -7.67
N SER A 2 -73.61 -12.69 -6.47
CA SER A 2 -73.09 -11.31 -6.25
C SER A 2 -71.87 -11.18 -5.32
N THR A 3 -71.52 -12.22 -4.58
CA THR A 3 -70.35 -12.22 -3.67
C THR A 3 -69.03 -12.43 -4.40
N ILE A 4 -68.97 -13.42 -5.29
CA ILE A 4 -67.74 -13.74 -6.06
C ILE A 4 -67.30 -12.57 -6.94
N SER A 5 -68.21 -11.92 -7.68
CA SER A 5 -67.86 -10.72 -8.46
C SER A 5 -67.35 -9.57 -7.59
N ARG A 6 -67.81 -9.44 -6.34
CA ARG A 6 -67.33 -8.42 -5.40
C ARG A 6 -65.91 -8.73 -4.94
N GLU A 7 -65.64 -9.98 -4.58
CA GLU A 7 -64.30 -10.44 -4.16
C GLU A 7 -63.27 -10.29 -5.28
N PHE A 8 -63.62 -10.65 -6.51
CA PHE A 8 -62.76 -10.43 -7.68
C PHE A 8 -62.49 -8.94 -7.95
N HIS A 9 -63.50 -8.09 -7.77
CA HIS A 9 -63.37 -6.64 -7.93
C HIS A 9 -62.47 -6.02 -6.85
N GLU A 10 -62.62 -6.46 -5.59
CA GLU A 10 -61.77 -6.03 -4.48
C GLU A 10 -60.33 -6.51 -4.66
N PHE A 11 -60.13 -7.75 -5.12
CA PHE A 11 -58.81 -8.26 -5.47
C PHE A 11 -58.15 -7.48 -6.61
N GLY A 12 -58.90 -7.18 -7.68
CA GLY A 12 -58.42 -6.35 -8.79
C GLY A 12 -58.03 -4.95 -8.35
N LYS A 13 -58.82 -4.32 -7.48
CA LYS A 13 -58.46 -3.04 -6.84
C LYS A 13 -57.20 -3.16 -5.99
N GLY A 14 -57.03 -4.26 -5.27
CA GLY A 14 -55.83 -4.53 -4.47
C GLY A 14 -54.56 -4.63 -5.30
N ILE A 15 -54.62 -5.33 -6.44
CA ILE A 15 -53.50 -5.42 -7.38
C ILE A 15 -53.20 -4.06 -8.00
N ALA A 16 -54.22 -3.35 -8.49
CA ALA A 16 -54.04 -2.03 -9.11
C ALA A 16 -53.40 -1.03 -8.13
N SER A 17 -53.81 -1.05 -6.86
CA SER A 17 -53.22 -0.21 -5.82
C SER A 17 -51.74 -0.53 -5.58
N ARG A 18 -51.38 -1.81 -5.50
CA ARG A 18 -49.98 -2.23 -5.33
C ARG A 18 -49.11 -1.90 -6.55
N LEU A 19 -49.65 -2.05 -7.77
CA LEU A 19 -48.97 -1.66 -9.00
C LEU A 19 -48.69 -0.15 -9.02
N ALA A 20 -49.66 0.68 -8.66
CA ALA A 20 -49.48 2.14 -8.58
C ALA A 20 -48.38 2.54 -7.57
N VAL A 21 -48.30 1.86 -6.43
CA VAL A 21 -47.22 2.07 -5.44
C VAL A 21 -45.87 1.64 -6.00
N MET A 22 -45.80 0.49 -6.69
CA MET A 22 -44.56 0.02 -7.31
C MET A 22 -44.09 0.95 -8.42
N GLU A 23 -44.99 1.47 -9.26
CA GLU A 23 -44.68 2.46 -10.29
C GLU A 23 -44.15 3.77 -9.70
N GLY A 24 -44.69 4.20 -8.55
CA GLY A 24 -44.17 5.35 -7.82
C GLY A 24 -42.74 5.10 -7.33
N ARG A 25 -42.49 3.94 -6.73
CA ARG A 25 -41.16 3.56 -6.25
C ARG A 25 -40.14 3.40 -7.37
N ILE A 26 -40.55 2.89 -8.53
CA ILE A 26 -39.67 2.77 -9.70
C ILE A 26 -39.25 4.16 -10.17
N ARG A 27 -40.20 5.11 -10.31
CA ARG A 27 -39.89 6.50 -10.68
C ARG A 27 -38.95 7.19 -9.68
N ASP A 28 -39.16 6.97 -8.39
CA ASP A 28 -38.27 7.51 -7.36
C ASP A 28 -36.86 6.93 -7.44
N LEU A 29 -36.73 5.63 -7.71
CA LEU A 29 -35.44 4.97 -7.89
C LEU A 29 -34.73 5.45 -9.15
N GLU A 30 -35.45 5.59 -10.26
CA GLU A 30 -34.90 6.10 -11.53
C GLU A 30 -34.31 7.50 -11.32
N ARG A 31 -35.04 8.40 -10.65
CA ARG A 31 -34.54 9.73 -10.30
C ARG A 31 -33.30 9.68 -9.41
N HIS A 32 -33.29 8.81 -8.40
CA HIS A 32 -32.15 8.74 -7.49
C HIS A 32 -30.89 8.17 -8.16
N VAL A 33 -31.06 7.25 -9.13
CA VAL A 33 -29.95 6.77 -9.96
C VAL A 33 -29.41 7.90 -10.82
N GLU A 34 -30.27 8.69 -11.46
CA GLU A 34 -29.85 9.85 -12.26
C GLU A 34 -29.10 10.90 -11.41
N GLU A 35 -29.59 11.21 -10.21
CA GLU A 35 -28.89 12.08 -9.26
C GLU A 35 -27.50 11.55 -8.89
N LYS A 36 -27.39 10.23 -8.69
CA LYS A 36 -26.10 9.58 -8.35
C LYS A 36 -25.15 9.50 -9.53
N ASP A 37 -25.66 9.29 -10.74
CA ASP A 37 -24.83 9.28 -11.95
C ASP A 37 -24.23 10.68 -12.19
N ASN A 38 -25.02 11.74 -12.01
CA ASN A 38 -24.51 13.12 -12.06
C ASN A 38 -23.43 13.39 -10.99
N GLU A 39 -23.65 12.95 -9.74
CA GLU A 39 -22.66 13.08 -8.67
C GLU A 39 -21.35 12.33 -8.98
N ILE A 40 -21.45 11.15 -9.62
CA ILE A 40 -20.28 10.39 -10.07
C ILE A 40 -19.54 11.12 -11.19
N GLU A 41 -20.25 11.71 -12.15
CA GLU A 41 -19.64 12.51 -13.21
C GLU A 41 -18.87 13.71 -12.65
N ASP A 42 -19.48 14.46 -11.74
CA ASP A 42 -18.86 15.61 -11.08
C ASP A 42 -17.60 15.21 -10.30
N LEU A 43 -17.69 14.18 -9.45
CA LEU A 43 -16.54 13.68 -8.68
C LEU A 43 -15.44 13.13 -9.60
N THR A 44 -15.81 12.51 -10.73
CA THR A 44 -14.84 12.00 -11.71
C THR A 44 -14.13 13.15 -12.42
N SER A 45 -14.81 14.25 -12.70
CA SER A 45 -14.20 15.46 -13.24
C SER A 45 -13.24 16.08 -12.23
N GLU A 46 -13.68 16.28 -10.98
CA GLU A 46 -12.85 16.84 -9.92
C GLU A 46 -11.60 15.98 -9.64
N LEU A 47 -11.74 14.65 -9.68
CA LEU A 47 -10.59 13.74 -9.57
C LEU A 47 -9.62 13.85 -10.76
N ARG A 48 -10.10 14.13 -11.97
CA ARG A 48 -9.23 14.37 -13.13
C ARG A 48 -8.50 15.69 -12.99
N ASP A 49 -9.22 16.76 -12.63
CA ASP A 49 -8.67 18.09 -12.47
C ASP A 49 -7.63 18.12 -11.34
N THR A 50 -7.93 17.52 -10.19
CA THR A 50 -6.95 17.37 -9.09
C THR A 50 -5.76 16.51 -9.46
N ARG A 51 -5.94 15.46 -10.29
CA ARG A 51 -4.83 14.64 -10.79
C ARG A 51 -3.93 15.43 -11.73
N ASP A 52 -4.50 16.28 -12.57
CA ASP A 52 -3.76 17.10 -13.53
C ASP A 52 -3.10 18.32 -12.84
N GLU A 53 -3.66 18.83 -11.74
CA GLU A 53 -3.07 19.86 -10.88
C GLU A 53 -1.95 19.33 -9.98
N THR A 54 -1.99 18.06 -9.57
CA THR A 54 -0.81 17.40 -9.02
C THR A 54 0.15 17.11 -10.15
N GLU A 55 1.10 18.01 -10.41
CA GLU A 55 2.28 17.69 -11.21
C GLU A 55 2.78 16.32 -10.76
N VAL A 56 2.72 15.34 -11.67
CA VAL A 56 3.10 13.96 -11.39
C VAL A 56 4.56 14.01 -11.00
N GLU A 57 4.82 14.05 -9.69
CA GLU A 57 6.16 14.14 -9.17
C GLU A 57 6.97 12.99 -9.79
N ASP A 58 8.06 13.33 -10.47
CA ASP A 58 8.94 12.32 -11.04
C ASP A 58 9.74 11.66 -9.90
N ILE A 59 9.09 10.69 -9.25
CA ILE A 59 9.67 9.94 -8.13
C ILE A 59 10.89 9.14 -8.61
N ASN A 60 10.91 8.67 -9.87
CA ASN A 60 12.04 7.96 -10.43
C ASN A 60 13.26 8.90 -10.54
N GLY A 61 13.07 10.07 -11.16
CA GLY A 61 14.09 11.10 -11.26
C GLY A 61 14.58 11.57 -9.89
N LEU A 62 13.66 11.74 -8.92
CA LEU A 62 14.01 12.10 -7.54
C LEU A 62 14.92 11.04 -6.89
N VAL A 63 14.57 9.75 -6.99
CA VAL A 63 15.35 8.65 -6.42
C VAL A 63 16.75 8.60 -7.05
N ILE A 64 16.82 8.66 -8.39
CA ILE A 64 18.09 8.63 -9.13
C ILE A 64 18.96 9.83 -8.74
N GLY A 65 18.37 11.02 -8.69
CA GLY A 65 19.07 12.26 -8.32
C GLY A 65 19.64 12.21 -6.91
N VAL A 66 18.84 11.78 -5.93
CA VAL A 66 19.27 11.65 -4.53
C VAL A 66 20.39 10.61 -4.39
N ILE A 67 20.26 9.46 -5.05
CA ILE A 67 21.28 8.41 -4.99
C ILE A 67 22.59 8.88 -5.63
N ARG A 68 22.55 9.49 -6.82
CA ARG A 68 23.75 10.02 -7.50
C ARG A 68 24.43 11.13 -6.68
N ALA A 69 23.66 11.97 -6.01
CA ALA A 69 24.19 13.04 -5.17
C ALA A 69 24.92 12.50 -3.92
N ARG A 70 24.40 11.44 -3.29
CA ARG A 70 24.94 10.91 -2.02
C ARG A 70 25.94 9.78 -2.20
N LEU A 71 25.76 8.93 -3.21
CA LEU A 71 26.61 7.78 -3.49
C LEU A 71 27.32 7.99 -4.83
N ARG A 72 28.34 8.85 -4.80
CA ARG A 72 29.19 9.08 -5.98
C ARG A 72 29.82 7.77 -6.45
N GLY A 73 29.82 7.54 -7.76
CA GLY A 73 30.32 6.32 -8.39
C GLY A 73 29.32 5.16 -8.44
N LEU A 74 28.09 5.33 -7.96
CA LEU A 74 27.01 4.39 -8.24
C LEU A 74 26.31 4.81 -9.54
N ASP A 75 26.54 4.06 -10.61
CA ASP A 75 25.92 4.32 -11.92
C ASP A 75 24.51 3.74 -11.97
N ILE A 76 23.57 4.46 -11.34
CA ILE A 76 22.14 4.13 -11.38
C ILE A 76 21.49 4.85 -12.56
N SER A 77 20.68 4.14 -13.33
CA SER A 77 19.89 4.65 -14.45
C SER A 77 18.39 4.37 -14.25
N GLU A 78 17.54 4.92 -15.13
CA GLU A 78 16.11 4.60 -15.14
C GLU A 78 15.84 3.12 -15.45
N GLU A 79 16.71 2.47 -16.24
CA GLU A 79 16.58 1.06 -16.61
C GLU A 79 16.76 0.10 -15.41
N ASP A 80 17.41 0.57 -14.34
CA ASP A 80 17.60 -0.21 -13.12
C ASP A 80 16.38 -0.19 -12.19
N VAL A 81 15.48 0.77 -12.38
CA VAL A 81 14.30 0.99 -11.55
C VAL A 81 13.08 0.41 -12.25
N ASP A 82 12.52 -0.66 -11.67
CA ASP A 82 11.26 -1.26 -12.14
C ASP A 82 10.08 -0.39 -11.74
N ARG A 83 10.04 0.06 -10.47
CA ARG A 83 8.97 0.92 -9.95
C ARG A 83 9.41 1.70 -8.73
N ALA A 84 9.14 3.00 -8.69
CA ALA A 84 9.21 3.79 -7.46
C ALA A 84 7.86 4.47 -7.17
N HIS A 85 7.47 4.52 -5.90
CA HIS A 85 6.29 5.28 -5.47
C HIS A 85 6.41 5.72 -4.01
N ARG A 86 5.72 6.81 -3.67
CA ARG A 86 5.57 7.27 -2.29
C ARG A 86 4.62 6.38 -1.52
N LEU A 87 5.00 6.05 -0.29
CA LEU A 87 4.14 5.36 0.64
C LEU A 87 3.27 6.38 1.40
N PRO A 88 2.00 6.05 1.66
CA PRO A 88 1.14 6.92 2.45
C PRO A 88 1.66 7.00 3.90
N GLY A 89 1.49 8.17 4.51
CA GLY A 89 1.80 8.43 5.91
C GLY A 89 2.89 9.47 6.12
N GLN A 90 3.18 9.75 7.39
CA GLN A 90 4.19 10.72 7.79
C GLN A 90 5.60 10.21 7.41
N ASN A 91 6.50 11.13 7.06
CA ASN A 91 7.91 10.92 6.67
C ASN A 91 8.19 10.66 5.19
N ASN A 92 7.26 10.93 4.26
CA ASN A 92 7.52 10.98 2.81
C ASN A 92 8.32 9.79 2.26
N ARG A 93 8.07 8.58 2.78
CA ARG A 93 8.85 7.39 2.46
C ARG A 93 8.61 6.98 1.01
N ILE A 94 9.65 6.52 0.34
CA ILE A 94 9.58 6.00 -1.02
C ILE A 94 9.94 4.52 -0.99
N ILE A 95 9.15 3.68 -1.65
CA ILE A 95 9.53 2.31 -1.95
C ILE A 95 10.04 2.26 -3.38
N VAL A 96 11.20 1.64 -3.57
CA VAL A 96 11.82 1.45 -4.87
C VAL A 96 12.01 -0.04 -5.09
N ARG A 97 11.51 -0.53 -6.23
CA ARG A 97 11.76 -1.87 -6.73
C ARG A 97 12.76 -1.77 -7.86
N PHE A 98 13.85 -2.53 -7.75
CA PHE A 98 14.89 -2.62 -8.77
C PHE A 98 14.65 -3.83 -9.67
N VAL A 99 15.03 -3.71 -10.94
CA VAL A 99 14.90 -4.77 -11.94
C VAL A 99 15.77 -5.99 -11.57
N ARG A 100 16.99 -5.76 -11.08
CA ARG A 100 17.96 -6.81 -10.74
C ARG A 100 18.29 -6.79 -9.25
N SER A 101 18.26 -7.96 -8.61
CA SER A 101 18.45 -8.10 -7.15
C SER A 101 19.62 -9.01 -6.74
N GLY A 102 20.56 -9.28 -7.66
CA GLY A 102 21.69 -10.20 -7.44
C GLY A 102 23.02 -9.52 -7.10
N PRO A 103 24.10 -10.30 -6.87
CA PRO A 103 25.45 -9.78 -6.66
C PRO A 103 25.86 -8.81 -7.78
N ASN A 104 26.54 -7.73 -7.43
CA ASN A 104 26.93 -6.64 -8.34
C ASN A 104 25.78 -5.83 -8.97
N SER A 105 24.51 -6.09 -8.64
CA SER A 105 23.40 -5.23 -9.07
C SER A 105 23.46 -3.86 -8.40
N VAL A 106 22.84 -2.85 -9.02
CA VAL A 106 22.68 -1.51 -8.41
C VAL A 106 22.04 -1.61 -7.02
N ARG A 107 21.05 -2.48 -6.86
CA ARG A 107 20.41 -2.78 -5.57
C ARG A 107 21.40 -3.30 -4.53
N ASP A 108 22.28 -4.23 -4.91
CA ASP A 108 23.28 -4.82 -4.02
C ASP A 108 24.39 -3.82 -3.62
N GLN A 109 24.85 -3.03 -4.59
CA GLN A 109 25.82 -1.96 -4.35
C GLN A 109 25.23 -0.87 -3.45
N LEU A 110 23.98 -0.44 -3.69
CA LEU A 110 23.24 0.51 -2.84
C LEU A 110 23.13 -0.02 -1.40
N MET A 111 22.76 -1.29 -1.25
CA MET A 111 22.62 -1.92 0.06
C MET A 111 23.96 -2.04 0.79
N SER A 112 25.04 -2.35 0.09
CA SER A 112 26.38 -2.45 0.68
C SER A 112 26.91 -1.08 1.13
N ARG A 113 26.65 -0.04 0.33
CA ARG A 113 27.10 1.34 0.59
C ARG A 113 26.18 2.15 1.50
N ARG A 114 25.02 1.61 1.91
CA ARG A 114 24.07 2.30 2.79
C ARG A 114 24.67 2.82 4.10
N MET A 115 25.76 2.20 4.56
CA MET A 115 26.47 2.63 5.77
C MET A 115 27.16 3.98 5.60
N GLU A 116 27.55 4.36 4.37
CA GLU A 116 28.10 5.69 4.04
C GLU A 116 27.07 6.80 4.34
N LEU A 117 25.77 6.47 4.21
CA LEU A 117 24.67 7.40 4.46
C LEU A 117 24.43 7.67 5.94
N LYS A 118 24.95 6.84 6.86
CA LYS A 118 24.69 7.01 8.32
C LYS A 118 25.24 8.31 8.90
N HIS A 119 26.20 8.94 8.23
CA HIS A 119 26.74 10.23 8.65
C HIS A 119 25.86 11.42 8.24
N HIS A 120 24.92 11.18 7.32
CA HIS A 120 23.97 12.15 6.83
C HIS A 120 22.58 11.84 7.42
N ASN A 121 22.19 12.59 8.46
CA ASN A 121 20.97 12.35 9.27
C ASN A 121 19.63 12.52 8.51
N ASP A 122 19.65 12.68 7.19
CA ASP A 122 18.50 13.02 6.36
C ASP A 122 18.06 11.91 5.41
N LEU A 123 18.90 10.91 5.13
CA LEU A 123 18.58 9.82 4.22
C LEU A 123 18.83 8.44 4.83
N PHE A 124 17.76 7.65 4.95
CA PHE A 124 17.83 6.28 5.44
C PHE A 124 17.38 5.31 4.35
N VAL A 125 18.28 4.41 3.94
CA VAL A 125 17.99 3.34 2.98
C VAL A 125 17.98 2.02 3.71
N ASN A 126 16.85 1.32 3.67
CA ASN A 126 16.65 0.01 4.27
C ASN A 126 15.90 -0.91 3.32
N GLU A 127 16.09 -2.21 3.49
CA GLU A 127 15.33 -3.22 2.77
C GLU A 127 13.88 -3.28 3.26
N SER A 128 12.95 -3.38 2.32
CA SER A 128 11.54 -3.58 2.63
C SER A 128 11.30 -5.06 2.99
N LEU A 129 11.25 -5.36 4.29
CA LEU A 129 11.02 -6.71 4.83
C LEU A 129 9.54 -6.99 5.13
N THR A 130 8.60 -6.31 4.47
CA THR A 130 7.17 -6.29 4.83
C THR A 130 6.56 -7.68 5.01
N GLN A 131 6.97 -8.69 4.24
CA GLN A 131 6.49 -10.07 4.40
C GLN A 131 7.09 -10.81 5.61
N LYS A 132 8.36 -10.56 5.94
CA LYS A 132 9.07 -11.22 7.05
C LYS A 132 8.95 -10.47 8.39
N ASN A 133 8.45 -9.22 8.36
CA ASN A 133 8.34 -8.34 9.52
C ASN A 133 7.49 -8.90 10.67
N VAL A 134 6.43 -9.66 10.38
CA VAL A 134 5.59 -10.28 11.43
C VAL A 134 6.40 -11.30 12.22
N LEU A 135 7.15 -12.15 11.51
CA LEU A 135 8.01 -13.17 12.11
C LEU A 135 9.15 -12.52 12.90
N TYR A 136 9.80 -11.49 12.35
CA TYR A 136 10.87 -10.79 13.06
C TYR A 136 10.41 -10.06 14.32
N ARG A 137 9.23 -9.43 14.29
CA ARG A 137 8.67 -8.79 15.50
C ARG A 137 8.44 -9.82 16.60
N SER A 138 7.83 -10.95 16.27
CA SER A 138 7.63 -12.06 17.22
C SER A 138 8.95 -12.58 17.79
N LEU A 139 9.98 -12.75 16.94
CA LEU A 139 11.30 -13.22 17.37
C LEU A 139 12.09 -12.18 18.18
N LEU A 140 11.94 -10.88 17.89
CA LEU A 140 12.56 -9.79 18.65
C LEU A 140 11.90 -9.64 20.01
N ASP A 141 10.57 -9.71 20.09
CA ASP A 141 9.86 -9.66 21.36
C ASP A 141 10.21 -10.87 22.24
N ALA A 142 10.41 -12.06 21.64
CA ALA A 142 10.92 -13.23 22.36
C ALA A 142 12.38 -13.08 22.83
N ASN A 143 13.22 -12.31 22.14
CA ASN A 143 14.66 -12.17 22.44
C ASN A 143 15.04 -10.89 23.19
N LYS A 144 14.09 -9.98 23.44
CA LYS A 144 14.27 -8.69 24.14
C LYS A 144 15.00 -8.80 25.48
N ALA A 145 15.01 -9.98 26.10
CA ALA A 145 15.52 -10.15 27.45
C ALA A 145 17.05 -10.18 27.58
N ARG A 146 17.85 -10.75 26.65
CA ARG A 146 19.28 -11.07 26.97
C ARG A 146 20.29 -11.17 25.79
N ARG A 147 19.96 -10.83 24.55
CA ARG A 147 20.85 -11.09 23.39
C ARG A 147 20.81 -9.98 22.34
N SER A 148 21.94 -9.70 21.69
CA SER A 148 21.95 -8.84 20.51
C SER A 148 21.47 -9.63 19.29
N THR A 149 20.58 -9.02 18.52
CA THR A 149 20.00 -9.60 17.30
C THR A 149 20.44 -8.76 16.10
N GLN A 150 21.03 -9.40 15.09
CA GLN A 150 21.45 -8.77 13.84
C GLN A 150 20.73 -9.46 12.66
N PHE A 151 20.39 -8.69 11.64
CA PHE A 151 19.72 -9.19 10.43
C PHE A 151 20.64 -9.09 9.22
N SER A 152 20.74 -10.16 8.43
CA SER A 152 21.46 -10.20 7.15
C SER A 152 20.64 -9.58 6.03
N GLN A 153 21.29 -9.22 4.93
CA GLN A 153 20.66 -8.76 3.68
C GLN A 153 19.81 -9.86 3.00
N GLY A 154 19.93 -11.13 3.41
CA GLY A 154 19.05 -12.23 2.99
C GLY A 154 17.86 -12.47 3.92
N GLY A 155 17.81 -11.76 5.05
CA GLY A 155 16.84 -11.99 6.11
C GLY A 155 17.21 -13.12 7.07
N ASP A 156 18.49 -13.49 7.14
CA ASP A 156 18.95 -14.38 8.21
C ASP A 156 19.06 -13.58 9.50
N MET A 157 18.65 -14.20 10.61
CA MET A 157 18.71 -13.58 11.92
C MET A 157 19.83 -14.23 12.73
N TYR A 158 20.82 -13.43 13.12
CA TYR A 158 21.91 -13.84 14.00
C TYR A 158 21.63 -13.37 15.41
N ILE A 159 21.63 -14.31 16.36
CA ILE A 159 21.48 -14.03 17.78
C ILE A 159 22.79 -14.33 18.49
N SER A 160 23.34 -13.35 19.23
CA SER A 160 24.56 -13.57 20.01
C SER A 160 24.36 -14.64 21.08
N LYS A 161 25.31 -15.59 21.19
CA LYS A 161 25.31 -16.57 22.29
C LYS A 161 25.39 -15.85 23.65
N PRO A 162 24.69 -16.37 24.69
CA PRO A 162 24.80 -15.81 26.03
C PRO A 162 26.24 -15.90 26.53
N LYS A 163 26.74 -14.83 27.16
CA LYS A 163 28.13 -14.73 27.68
C LYS A 163 28.48 -15.74 28.80
N ASN A 164 27.54 -16.54 29.30
CA ASN A 164 27.77 -17.45 30.43
C ASN A 164 27.38 -18.90 30.11
N LEU A 165 28.12 -19.57 29.22
CA LEU A 165 28.05 -21.03 29.07
C LEU A 165 29.43 -21.70 29.05
N ALA A 166 30.39 -21.11 29.77
CA ALA A 166 31.75 -21.65 29.91
C ALA A 166 32.11 -22.09 31.35
N LEU A 167 31.17 -22.12 32.29
CA LEU A 167 31.44 -22.47 33.70
C LEU A 167 30.51 -23.52 34.32
N ALA A 168 29.81 -24.34 33.51
CA ALA A 168 28.93 -25.39 34.03
C ALA A 168 29.32 -26.80 33.54
N ARG A 169 30.62 -27.07 33.44
CA ARG A 169 31.17 -28.44 33.36
C ARG A 169 32.52 -28.48 34.07
N ALA A 170 32.47 -28.74 35.38
CA ALA A 170 33.51 -29.42 36.16
C ALA A 170 32.78 -30.23 37.23
#